data_AF-K1PK51-F1
#
_entry.id   AF-K1PK51-F1
#
_cell.length_a   1.000
_cell.length_b   1.000
_cell.length_c   1.000
_cell.angle_alpha   90.00
_cell.angle_beta   90.00
_cell.angle_gamma   90.00
#
_symmetry.space_group_name_H-M   'P 1'
#
loop_
_entity.id
_entity.type
_entity.pdbx_description
1 polymer ?
#
loop_
_entity_poly.entity_id
_entity_poly.type
_entity_poly.pdbx_seq_one_letter_code
_entity_poly.pdbx_strand_id
1 'polypeptide(L)'
;MDKAKTIYIYYAVLFAIKFTSGENPCLSKTTQCLCSNDRVDCSNGNITAIPSKFPSGTKQMNLFENNISYIESKTFSSMPALEDIILNNNRIRELLPLTFLELESLYDIYLENNQLSVIHPRAFEKLPKLGRIYLAGNRLHCTCAIKWFVAYLNGNPNLFNRTSASCSSPTTVVQKKVALLNASNLQCVLVGSLLALFFLLFTYAALKGR
;
A
#
# COMPACT_ATOMS: atom_id res chain seq x y z
N MET A 1 -30.50 -19.50 -14.65
CA MET A 1 -29.96 -18.27 -14.02
C MET A 1 -29.25 -18.68 -12.76
N ASP A 2 -27.93 -18.49 -12.76
CA ASP A 2 -26.98 -19.14 -11.86
C ASP A 2 -27.05 -18.56 -10.43
N LYS A 3 -27.32 -19.42 -9.44
CA LYS A 3 -27.40 -19.04 -8.01
C LYS A 3 -26.08 -18.41 -7.53
N ALA A 4 -24.95 -18.72 -8.17
CA ALA A 4 -23.65 -18.11 -7.85
C ALA A 4 -23.58 -16.63 -8.24
N LYS A 5 -24.21 -16.22 -9.35
CA LYS A 5 -24.29 -14.79 -9.75
C LYS A 5 -25.20 -14.01 -8.80
N THR A 6 -26.30 -14.59 -8.35
CA THR A 6 -27.20 -13.97 -7.37
C THR A 6 -26.52 -13.77 -6.02
N ILE A 7 -25.70 -14.74 -5.58
CA ILE A 7 -24.93 -14.64 -4.33
C ILE A 7 -23.84 -13.57 -4.43
N TYR A 8 -23.10 -13.51 -5.55
CA TYR A 8 -22.08 -12.47 -5.76
C TYR A 8 -22.70 -11.06 -5.80
N ILE A 9 -23.86 -10.90 -6.47
CA ILE A 9 -24.61 -9.64 -6.46
C ILE A 9 -25.12 -9.33 -5.05
N TYR A 10 -25.61 -10.32 -4.30
CA TYR A 10 -26.08 -10.12 -2.93
C TYR A 10 -24.95 -9.70 -1.98
N TYR A 11 -23.76 -10.28 -2.08
CA TYR A 11 -22.59 -9.83 -1.32
C TYR A 11 -22.05 -8.48 -1.80
N ALA A 12 -22.04 -8.21 -3.10
CA ALA A 12 -21.67 -6.90 -3.63
C ALA A 12 -22.66 -5.80 -3.20
N VAL A 13 -23.95 -6.12 -3.13
CA VAL A 13 -25.02 -5.24 -2.65
C VAL A 13 -24.94 -5.09 -1.13
N LEU A 14 -24.68 -6.13 -0.35
CA LEU A 14 -24.44 -6.00 1.10
C LEU A 14 -23.15 -5.25 1.45
N PHE A 15 -22.12 -5.33 0.60
CA PHE A 15 -20.91 -4.51 0.72
C PHE A 15 -21.20 -3.05 0.35
N ALA A 16 -22.03 -2.82 -0.68
CA ALA A 16 -22.51 -1.50 -1.07
C ALA A 16 -23.49 -0.87 -0.06
N ILE A 17 -24.27 -1.67 0.69
CA ILE A 17 -25.21 -1.19 1.71
C ILE A 17 -24.49 -0.80 3.02
N LYS A 18 -23.21 -1.19 3.19
CA LYS A 18 -22.33 -0.61 4.23
C LYS A 18 -21.61 0.67 3.81
N PHE A 19 -21.77 1.14 2.58
CA PHE A 19 -21.41 2.50 2.21
C PHE A 19 -22.57 3.43 2.59
N THR A 20 -22.55 3.95 3.81
CA THR A 20 -22.97 5.35 3.94
C THR A 20 -22.04 6.12 3.02
N SER A 21 -22.61 6.60 1.92
CA SER A 21 -21.97 7.36 0.88
C SER A 21 -21.34 8.62 1.46
N GLY A 22 -20.11 8.48 1.96
CA GLY A 22 -19.16 9.51 2.40
C GLY A 22 -19.77 10.87 2.68
N GLU A 23 -20.12 11.15 3.94
CA GLU A 23 -20.16 12.53 4.38
C GLU A 23 -18.74 13.10 4.27
N ASN A 24 -18.63 14.36 3.84
CA ASN A 24 -17.35 15.04 3.88
C ASN A 24 -16.89 15.12 5.34
N PRO A 25 -15.76 14.51 5.73
CA PRO A 25 -15.33 14.51 7.13
C PRO A 25 -15.08 15.91 7.69
N CYS A 26 -14.83 16.89 6.81
CA CYS A 26 -14.70 18.29 7.19
C CYS A 26 -16.02 18.99 7.52
N LEU A 27 -17.16 18.42 7.13
CA LEU A 27 -18.50 18.96 7.36
C LEU A 27 -19.28 18.14 8.41
N SER A 28 -18.79 16.95 8.74
CA SER A 28 -19.46 16.03 9.63
C SER A 28 -18.94 16.20 11.05
N LYS A 29 -19.84 16.60 11.98
CA LYS A 29 -19.52 16.79 13.41
C LYS A 29 -19.11 15.50 14.12
N THR A 30 -19.28 14.34 13.48
CA THR A 30 -19.00 13.01 14.04
C THR A 30 -17.68 12.43 13.58
N THR A 31 -16.98 13.06 12.61
CA THR A 31 -15.65 12.60 12.16
C THR A 31 -14.55 13.37 12.88
N GLN A 32 -13.53 12.65 13.33
CA GLN A 32 -12.37 13.17 14.08
C GLN A 32 -11.36 13.90 13.17
N CYS A 33 -11.82 14.55 12.10
CA CYS A 33 -10.98 15.25 11.14
C CYS A 33 -11.14 16.77 11.30
N LEU A 34 -10.03 17.48 11.49
CA LEU A 34 -9.95 18.94 11.49
C LEU A 34 -9.52 19.41 10.11
N CYS A 35 -10.32 20.27 9.49
CA CYS A 35 -10.03 20.80 8.17
C CYS A 35 -9.83 22.31 8.24
N SER A 36 -8.71 22.79 7.71
CA SER A 36 -8.34 24.20 7.72
C SER A 36 -7.59 24.55 6.45
N ASN A 37 -8.14 25.47 5.66
CA ASN A 37 -7.58 25.89 4.37
C ASN A 37 -7.35 24.69 3.42
N ASP A 38 -6.08 24.37 3.20
CA ASP A 38 -5.55 23.31 2.34
C ASP A 38 -5.07 22.08 3.14
N ARG A 39 -5.37 22.02 4.45
CA ARG A 39 -4.96 20.94 5.33
C ARG A 39 -6.16 20.18 5.88
N VAL A 40 -6.02 18.87 5.91
CA VAL A 40 -6.94 17.95 6.57
C VAL A 40 -6.14 17.11 7.56
N ASP A 41 -6.48 17.23 8.84
CA ASP A 41 -5.87 16.45 9.92
C ASP A 41 -6.87 15.50 10.56
N CYS A 42 -6.66 14.22 10.34
CA CYS A 42 -7.43 13.10 10.86
C CYS A 42 -6.57 12.18 11.75
N SER A 43 -5.47 12.71 12.31
CA SER A 43 -4.54 11.93 13.11
C SER A 43 -5.17 11.47 14.43
N ASN A 44 -4.69 10.33 14.96
CA ASN A 44 -5.16 9.77 16.23
C ASN A 44 -6.68 9.48 16.28
N GLY A 45 -7.29 9.26 15.11
CA GLY A 45 -8.73 9.16 14.95
C GLY A 45 -9.30 7.74 15.05
N ASN A 46 -8.49 6.75 15.42
CA ASN A 46 -8.83 5.32 15.35
C ASN A 46 -9.39 4.87 13.98
N ILE A 47 -9.06 5.60 12.92
CA ILE A 47 -9.59 5.39 11.56
C ILE A 47 -9.08 4.06 11.02
N THR A 48 -9.97 3.27 10.41
CA THR A 48 -9.64 1.99 9.78
C THR A 48 -9.71 2.04 8.25
N ALA A 49 -10.47 2.98 7.70
CA ALA A 49 -10.61 3.24 6.28
C ALA A 49 -10.68 4.76 6.02
N ILE A 50 -10.01 5.22 4.98
CA ILE A 50 -9.93 6.65 4.63
C ILE A 50 -11.21 7.05 3.87
N PRO A 51 -12.00 8.02 4.34
CA PRO A 51 -13.14 8.54 3.58
C PRO A 51 -12.68 9.20 2.27
N SER A 52 -13.45 9.12 1.18
CA SER A 52 -13.00 9.60 -0.14
C SER A 52 -13.48 11.00 -0.53
N LYS A 53 -14.30 11.66 0.29
CA LYS A 53 -14.93 12.97 -0.03
C LYS A 53 -14.34 14.14 0.78
N PHE A 54 -13.06 14.41 0.59
CA PHE A 54 -12.40 15.59 1.17
C PHE A 54 -12.40 16.78 0.20
N PRO A 55 -12.15 18.01 0.67
CA PRO A 55 -12.06 19.20 -0.18
C PRO A 55 -10.98 19.04 -1.27
N SER A 56 -11.30 19.35 -2.52
CA SER A 56 -10.38 19.16 -3.66
C SER A 56 -9.11 20.00 -3.60
N GLY A 57 -9.15 21.14 -2.89
CA GLY A 57 -8.01 22.01 -2.62
C GLY A 57 -7.08 21.53 -1.51
N THR A 58 -7.30 20.34 -0.95
CA THR A 58 -6.42 19.76 0.08
C THR A 58 -5.04 19.49 -0.50
N LYS A 59 -4.03 20.08 0.12
CA LYS A 59 -2.61 19.89 -0.18
C LYS A 59 -1.91 18.99 0.81
N GLN A 60 -2.34 18.98 2.07
CA GLN A 60 -1.73 18.15 3.10
C GLN A 60 -2.80 17.32 3.81
N MET A 61 -2.60 16.00 3.82
CA MET A 61 -3.46 15.06 4.51
C MET A 61 -2.70 14.35 5.62
N ASN A 62 -3.08 14.61 6.87
CA ASN A 62 -2.54 13.96 8.05
C ASN A 62 -3.44 12.81 8.52
N LEU A 63 -2.96 11.58 8.39
CA LEU A 63 -3.61 10.34 8.85
C LEU A 63 -2.70 9.59 9.84
N PHE A 64 -1.76 10.30 10.45
CA PHE A 64 -0.82 9.79 11.45
C PHE A 64 -1.52 9.03 12.58
N GLU A 65 -0.92 7.92 13.01
CA GLU A 65 -1.33 7.18 14.20
C GLU A 65 -2.82 6.78 14.18
N ASN A 66 -3.15 5.96 13.18
CA ASN A 66 -4.48 5.38 12.99
C ASN A 66 -4.39 3.85 12.86
N ASN A 67 -5.51 3.19 12.57
CA ASN A 67 -5.60 1.74 12.42
C ASN A 67 -5.82 1.32 10.94
N ILE A 68 -5.38 2.15 10.00
CA ILE A 68 -5.57 1.92 8.56
C ILE A 68 -4.72 0.72 8.14
N SER A 69 -5.35 -0.27 7.52
CA SER A 69 -4.67 -1.52 7.11
C SER A 69 -4.57 -1.70 5.59
N TYR A 70 -5.41 -0.99 4.84
CA TYR A 70 -5.43 -0.97 3.38
C TYR A 70 -5.80 0.44 2.91
N ILE A 71 -5.33 0.80 1.72
CA ILE A 71 -5.74 2.00 1.00
C ILE A 71 -6.29 1.54 -0.33
N GLU A 72 -7.57 1.82 -0.58
CA GLU A 72 -8.22 1.42 -1.83
C GLU A 72 -7.61 2.18 -3.02
N SER A 73 -7.72 1.61 -4.21
CA SER A 73 -7.32 2.30 -5.44
C SER A 73 -8.10 3.60 -5.58
N LYS A 74 -7.44 4.69 -5.96
CA LYS A 74 -8.06 6.01 -6.15
C LYS A 74 -8.68 6.65 -4.90
N THR A 75 -8.37 6.19 -3.68
CA THR A 75 -8.85 6.83 -2.44
C THR A 75 -8.62 8.34 -2.42
N PHE A 76 -7.49 8.81 -2.96
CA PHE A 76 -7.09 10.21 -2.97
C PHE A 76 -7.49 10.99 -4.23
N SER A 77 -8.19 10.38 -5.19
CA SER A 77 -8.41 10.99 -6.51
C SER A 77 -9.28 12.26 -6.49
N SER A 78 -10.02 12.52 -5.40
CA SER A 78 -10.79 13.74 -5.20
C SER A 78 -9.95 14.94 -4.78
N MET A 79 -8.68 14.73 -4.42
CA MET A 79 -7.75 15.76 -3.94
C MET A 79 -6.50 15.86 -4.85
N PRO A 80 -6.66 16.32 -6.11
CA PRO A 80 -5.56 16.38 -7.08
C PRO A 80 -4.45 17.37 -6.69
N ALA A 81 -4.74 18.28 -5.75
CA ALA A 81 -3.78 19.24 -5.20
C ALA A 81 -2.89 18.67 -4.09
N LEU A 82 -3.04 17.40 -3.70
CA LEU A 82 -2.22 16.80 -2.63
C LEU A 82 -0.73 16.90 -2.96
N GLU A 83 0.02 17.48 -2.02
CA GLU A 83 1.47 17.63 -2.01
C GLU A 83 2.08 16.66 -0.98
N ASP A 84 1.44 16.49 0.18
CA ASP A 84 1.94 15.66 1.28
C ASP A 84 0.87 14.69 1.81
N ILE A 85 1.21 13.41 1.97
CA ILE A 85 0.36 12.41 2.61
C ILE A 85 1.11 11.77 3.80
N ILE A 86 0.59 11.95 5.01
CA ILE A 86 1.19 11.46 6.25
C ILE A 86 0.42 10.22 6.73
N LEU A 87 1.02 9.04 6.61
CA LEU A 87 0.42 7.74 6.98
C LEU A 87 1.26 6.97 8.01
N ASN A 88 2.22 7.62 8.67
CA ASN A 88 3.06 6.96 9.67
C ASN A 88 2.24 6.31 10.79
N ASN A 89 2.80 5.28 11.42
CA ASN A 89 2.21 4.60 12.57
C ASN A 89 0.79 4.07 12.27
N ASN A 90 0.61 3.46 11.11
CA ASN A 90 -0.61 2.73 10.74
C ASN A 90 -0.31 1.22 10.64
N ARG A 91 -1.23 0.45 10.05
CA ARG A 91 -1.12 -1.01 9.90
C ARG A 91 -1.11 -1.44 8.43
N ILE A 92 -0.71 -0.55 7.52
CA ILE A 92 -0.75 -0.77 6.07
C ILE A 92 0.19 -1.91 5.71
N ARG A 93 -0.31 -2.91 4.99
CA ARG A 93 0.45 -4.12 4.63
C ARG A 93 0.95 -4.13 3.20
N GLU A 94 0.21 -3.49 2.31
CA GLU A 94 0.53 -3.42 0.89
C GLU A 94 0.09 -2.09 0.29
N LEU A 95 0.81 -1.66 -0.74
CA LEU A 95 0.37 -0.59 -1.63
C LEU A 95 -0.15 -1.23 -2.92
N LEU A 96 -1.45 -1.09 -3.13
CA LEU A 96 -2.16 -1.66 -4.27
C LEU A 96 -1.88 -0.87 -5.56
N PRO A 97 -2.21 -1.44 -6.74
CA PRO A 97 -2.19 -0.67 -7.98
C PRO A 97 -3.03 0.60 -7.86
N LEU A 98 -2.54 1.71 -8.41
CA LEU A 98 -3.30 2.96 -8.56
C LEU A 98 -3.72 3.61 -7.23
N THR A 99 -3.06 3.27 -6.11
CA THR A 99 -3.32 3.89 -4.80
C THR A 99 -3.12 5.41 -4.84
N PHE A 100 -2.04 5.88 -5.47
CA PHE A 100 -1.71 7.31 -5.60
C PHE A 100 -1.90 7.83 -7.03
N LEU A 101 -2.80 7.22 -7.82
CA LEU A 101 -2.96 7.55 -9.23
C LEU A 101 -3.26 9.04 -9.46
N GLU A 102 -2.53 9.65 -10.40
CA GLU A 102 -2.77 11.00 -10.92
C GLU A 102 -2.70 12.13 -9.88
N LEU A 103 -1.98 11.90 -8.77
CA LEU A 103 -1.63 12.96 -7.83
C LEU A 103 -0.41 13.73 -8.33
N GLU A 104 -0.61 14.55 -9.36
CA GLU A 104 0.48 15.26 -10.07
C GLU A 104 1.26 16.25 -9.20
N SER A 105 0.66 16.70 -8.09
CA SER A 105 1.29 17.60 -7.13
C SER A 105 2.03 16.88 -6.00
N LEU A 106 1.86 15.55 -5.88
CA LEU A 106 2.36 14.80 -4.74
C LEU A 106 3.88 14.79 -4.71
N TYR A 107 4.43 15.25 -3.59
CA TYR A 107 5.86 15.42 -3.38
C TYR A 107 6.38 14.47 -2.30
N ASP A 108 5.64 14.33 -1.20
CA ASP A 108 6.01 13.46 -0.07
C ASP A 108 4.95 12.42 0.28
N ILE A 109 5.43 11.20 0.52
CA ILE A 109 4.64 10.12 1.12
C ILE A 109 5.38 9.60 2.35
N TYR A 110 4.75 9.73 3.51
CA TYR A 110 5.26 9.22 4.79
C TYR A 110 4.54 7.92 5.15
N LEU A 111 5.26 6.81 5.17
CA LEU A 111 4.75 5.46 5.41
C LEU A 111 5.54 4.76 6.52
N GLU A 112 6.30 5.48 7.33
CA GLU A 112 7.11 4.88 8.39
C GLU A 112 6.27 4.10 9.39
N ASN A 113 6.87 3.06 9.97
CA ASN A 113 6.28 2.24 11.03
C ASN A 113 4.90 1.67 10.65
N ASN A 114 4.78 1.20 9.41
CA ASN A 114 3.66 0.40 8.94
C ASN A 114 4.08 -1.08 8.87
N GLN A 115 3.25 -1.93 8.24
CA GLN A 115 3.50 -3.36 8.08
C GLN A 115 3.80 -3.71 6.62
N LEU A 116 4.29 -2.74 5.84
CA LEU A 116 4.38 -2.84 4.39
C LEU A 116 5.38 -3.93 3.98
N SER A 117 4.89 -4.97 3.33
CA SER A 117 5.72 -6.07 2.83
C SER A 117 5.83 -6.09 1.31
N VAL A 118 4.81 -5.56 0.62
CA VAL A 118 4.69 -5.52 -0.84
C VAL A 118 4.32 -4.11 -1.29
N ILE A 119 5.02 -3.63 -2.31
CA ILE A 119 4.67 -2.40 -3.04
C ILE A 119 4.44 -2.81 -4.48
N HIS A 120 3.24 -2.56 -5.00
CA HIS A 120 2.94 -2.85 -6.40
C HIS A 120 3.61 -1.80 -7.31
N PRO A 121 4.19 -2.16 -8.48
CA PRO A 121 4.83 -1.21 -9.39
C PRO A 121 3.94 -0.04 -9.80
N ARG A 122 2.65 -0.33 -10.01
CA ARG A 122 1.62 0.66 -10.38
C ARG A 122 1.10 1.52 -9.22
N ALA A 123 1.63 1.36 -8.00
CA ALA A 123 1.26 2.21 -6.88
C ALA A 123 1.77 3.65 -7.06
N PHE A 124 2.93 3.81 -7.72
CA PHE A 124 3.59 5.09 -7.99
C PHE A 124 3.49 5.53 -9.47
N GLU A 125 2.46 5.07 -10.17
CA GLU A 125 2.21 5.40 -11.57
C GLU A 125 1.77 6.88 -11.71
N LYS A 126 2.37 7.61 -12.65
CA LYS A 126 2.06 9.04 -12.94
C LYS A 126 2.22 9.99 -11.74
N LEU A 127 3.35 9.92 -11.05
CA LEU A 127 3.71 10.84 -9.97
C LEU A 127 4.94 11.70 -10.34
N PRO A 128 4.79 12.69 -11.26
CA PRO A 128 5.92 13.41 -11.87
C PRO A 128 6.73 14.27 -10.88
N LYS A 129 6.12 14.69 -9.78
CA LYS A 129 6.78 15.54 -8.77
C LYS A 129 7.28 14.78 -7.54
N LEU A 130 7.04 13.47 -7.45
CA LEU A 130 7.34 12.71 -6.23
C LEU A 130 8.83 12.78 -5.92
N GLY A 131 9.16 13.45 -4.82
CA GLY A 131 10.53 13.74 -4.43
C GLY A 131 11.02 12.87 -3.28
N ARG A 132 10.12 12.46 -2.37
CA ARG A 132 10.47 11.73 -1.15
C ARG A 132 9.44 10.66 -0.81
N ILE A 133 9.94 9.47 -0.47
CA ILE A 133 9.15 8.38 0.07
C ILE A 133 9.90 7.84 1.30
N TYR A 134 9.21 7.89 2.43
CA TYR A 134 9.77 7.45 3.70
C TYR A 134 9.13 6.11 4.10
N LEU A 135 9.97 5.11 4.35
CA LEU A 135 9.55 3.70 4.46
C LEU A 135 10.22 2.96 5.63
N ALA A 136 10.93 3.66 6.50
CA ALA A 136 11.57 3.08 7.67
C ALA A 136 10.55 2.32 8.55
N GLY A 137 10.99 1.27 9.23
CA GLY A 137 10.12 0.51 10.14
C GLY A 137 9.06 -0.36 9.46
N ASN A 138 9.15 -0.58 8.15
CA ASN A 138 8.30 -1.52 7.41
C ASN A 138 8.90 -2.93 7.28
N ARG A 139 8.14 -3.87 6.71
CA ARG A 139 8.49 -5.30 6.62
C ARG A 139 8.80 -5.74 5.17
N LEU A 140 9.52 -4.90 4.43
CA LEU A 140 9.74 -5.09 2.99
C LEU A 140 10.45 -6.42 2.70
N HIS A 141 9.83 -7.25 1.85
CA HIS A 141 10.40 -8.53 1.43
C HIS A 141 11.16 -8.35 0.11
N CYS A 142 12.48 -8.27 0.21
CA CYS A 142 13.39 -7.96 -0.88
C CYS A 142 13.78 -9.20 -1.69
N THR A 143 12.85 -9.70 -2.49
CA THR A 143 13.06 -10.79 -3.47
C THR A 143 13.05 -10.24 -4.90
N CYS A 144 12.85 -11.09 -5.91
CA CYS A 144 12.69 -10.61 -7.28
C CYS A 144 11.52 -9.62 -7.44
N ALA A 145 10.51 -9.68 -6.58
CA ALA A 145 9.33 -8.82 -6.65
C ALA A 145 9.64 -7.34 -6.41
N ILE A 146 10.72 -6.99 -5.68
CA ILE A 146 11.09 -5.59 -5.40
C ILE A 146 12.06 -5.01 -6.44
N LYS A 147 12.53 -5.79 -7.43
CA LYS A 147 13.52 -5.32 -8.42
C LYS A 147 13.11 -4.04 -9.13
N TRP A 148 11.82 -3.92 -9.47
CA TRP A 148 11.29 -2.72 -10.11
C TRP A 148 11.49 -1.49 -9.22
N PHE A 149 11.35 -1.63 -7.89
CA PHE A 149 11.46 -0.51 -6.96
C PHE A 149 12.92 -0.10 -6.77
N VAL A 150 13.84 -1.06 -6.80
CA VAL A 150 15.29 -0.76 -6.88
C VAL A 150 15.60 0.05 -8.14
N ALA A 151 15.11 -0.40 -9.31
CA ALA A 151 15.30 0.32 -10.56
C ALA A 151 14.62 1.71 -10.54
N TYR A 152 13.44 1.81 -9.97
CA TYR A 152 12.71 3.06 -9.80
C TYR A 152 13.49 4.06 -8.95
N LEU A 153 14.03 3.64 -7.80
CA LEU A 153 14.88 4.50 -6.97
C LEU A 153 16.15 4.93 -7.72
N ASN A 154 16.83 4.01 -8.39
CA ASN A 154 18.06 4.32 -9.15
C ASN A 154 17.81 5.30 -10.31
N GLY A 155 16.63 5.27 -10.93
CA GLY A 155 16.22 6.23 -11.96
C GLY A 155 15.80 7.61 -11.42
N ASN A 156 15.67 7.76 -10.10
CA ASN A 156 15.20 8.99 -9.45
C ASN A 156 16.18 9.43 -8.33
N PRO A 157 17.24 10.20 -8.65
CA PRO A 157 18.30 10.56 -7.70
C PRO A 157 17.81 11.23 -6.40
N ASN A 158 16.77 12.05 -6.49
CA ASN A 158 16.17 12.70 -5.32
C ASN A 158 15.56 11.68 -4.35
N LEU A 159 14.85 10.67 -4.87
CA LEU A 159 14.28 9.58 -4.09
C LEU A 159 15.37 8.66 -3.54
N PHE A 160 16.36 8.30 -4.37
CA PHE A 160 17.49 7.45 -3.98
C PHE A 160 18.21 7.99 -2.74
N ASN A 161 18.55 9.29 -2.73
CA ASN A 161 19.34 9.89 -1.65
C ASN A 161 18.56 10.01 -0.33
N ARG A 162 17.23 10.07 -0.40
CA ARG A 162 16.38 10.38 0.75
C ARG A 162 15.58 9.19 1.29
N THR A 163 15.46 8.12 0.51
CA THR A 163 14.68 6.96 0.94
C THR A 163 15.29 6.28 2.16
N SER A 164 14.41 5.94 3.11
CA SER A 164 14.74 5.17 4.31
C SER A 164 14.33 3.70 4.20
N ALA A 165 13.95 3.24 3.00
CA ALA A 165 13.50 1.87 2.77
C ALA A 165 14.62 0.85 3.03
N SER A 166 14.38 -0.10 3.94
CA SER A 166 15.28 -1.21 4.26
C SER A 166 14.55 -2.54 4.20
N CYS A 167 15.26 -3.61 3.85
CA CYS A 167 14.68 -4.94 3.79
C CYS A 167 14.48 -5.55 5.19
N SER A 168 13.37 -6.25 5.37
CA SER A 168 13.12 -7.09 6.55
C SER A 168 13.31 -8.58 6.28
N SER A 169 13.35 -8.98 5.00
CA SER A 169 13.57 -10.36 4.57
C SER A 169 13.98 -10.37 3.09
N PRO A 170 14.59 -11.48 2.58
CA PRO A 170 15.12 -12.62 3.32
C PRO A 170 16.34 -12.24 4.18
N THR A 171 16.78 -13.17 5.05
CA THR A 171 17.88 -12.96 6.03
C THR A 171 19.18 -12.44 5.41
N THR A 172 19.46 -12.79 4.15
CA THR A 172 20.66 -12.37 3.41
C THR A 172 20.75 -10.87 3.12
N VAL A 173 19.63 -10.15 3.20
CA VAL A 173 19.54 -8.71 2.87
C VAL A 173 18.87 -7.90 3.98
N VAL A 174 18.60 -8.48 5.15
CA VAL A 174 18.01 -7.77 6.29
C VAL A 174 18.78 -6.48 6.60
N GLN A 175 18.03 -5.41 6.89
CA GLN A 175 18.51 -4.05 7.18
C GLN A 175 19.26 -3.34 6.04
N LYS A 176 19.58 -4.02 4.93
CA LYS A 176 20.17 -3.35 3.77
C LYS A 176 19.16 -2.38 3.17
N LYS A 177 19.64 -1.18 2.83
CA LYS A 177 18.83 -0.18 2.11
C LYS A 177 18.43 -0.72 0.75
N VAL A 178 17.15 -0.61 0.40
CA VAL A 178 16.61 -1.12 -0.87
C VAL A 178 17.31 -0.48 -2.07
N ALA A 179 17.58 0.82 -1.99
CA ALA A 179 18.30 1.58 -3.01
C ALA A 179 19.71 1.03 -3.33
N LEU A 180 20.36 0.38 -2.36
CA LEU A 180 21.74 -0.11 -2.49
C LEU A 180 21.81 -1.59 -2.89
N LEU A 181 20.68 -2.24 -3.17
CA LEU A 181 20.66 -3.64 -3.56
C LEU A 181 21.08 -3.81 -5.02
N ASN A 182 21.83 -4.88 -5.28
CA ASN A 182 22.03 -5.34 -6.64
C ASN A 182 20.81 -6.15 -7.09
N ALA A 183 20.04 -5.59 -8.04
CA ALA A 183 18.82 -6.20 -8.55
C ALA A 183 19.04 -7.60 -9.18
N SER A 184 20.22 -7.90 -9.71
CA SER A 184 20.55 -9.21 -10.28
C SER A 184 20.58 -10.32 -9.22
N ASN A 185 20.95 -9.98 -7.98
CA ASN A 185 21.05 -10.94 -6.87
C ASN A 185 19.70 -11.22 -6.20
N LEU A 186 18.66 -10.47 -6.51
CA LEU A 186 17.33 -10.65 -5.93
C LEU A 186 16.60 -11.79 -6.66
N GLN A 187 16.23 -12.83 -5.93
CA GLN A 187 15.58 -14.03 -6.48
C GLN A 187 14.25 -14.29 -5.78
N CYS A 188 13.28 -14.81 -6.52
CA CYS A 188 12.07 -15.38 -5.94
C CYS A 188 12.26 -16.89 -5.88
N VAL A 189 12.16 -17.45 -4.68
CA VAL A 189 12.11 -18.90 -4.54
C VAL A 189 10.66 -19.32 -4.76
N LEU A 190 10.39 -20.10 -5.80
CA LEU A 190 9.10 -20.78 -5.94
C LEU A 190 9.02 -21.85 -4.85
N VAL A 191 8.38 -21.51 -3.72
CA VAL A 191 8.18 -22.45 -2.60
C VAL A 191 7.32 -23.67 -3.02
N GLY A 192 6.76 -23.66 -4.23
CA GLY A 192 5.86 -24.69 -4.75
C GLY A 192 6.52 -25.96 -5.29
N SER A 193 7.79 -25.98 -5.73
CA SER A 193 8.31 -27.20 -6.40
C SER A 193 8.64 -28.33 -5.42
N LEU A 194 9.27 -28.03 -4.28
CA LEU A 194 9.61 -29.05 -3.28
C LEU A 194 8.38 -29.55 -2.51
N LEU A 195 7.45 -28.67 -2.15
CA LEU A 195 6.20 -29.07 -1.49
C LEU A 195 5.27 -29.81 -2.45
N ALA A 196 5.16 -29.40 -3.73
CA ALA A 196 4.39 -30.16 -4.71
C ALA A 196 5.00 -31.53 -4.98
N LEU A 197 6.34 -31.65 -5.04
CA LEU A 197 7.01 -32.95 -5.11
C LEU A 197 6.75 -33.79 -3.85
N PHE A 198 6.75 -33.19 -2.66
CA PHE A 198 6.42 -33.90 -1.43
C PHE A 198 4.98 -34.41 -1.43
N PHE A 199 4.01 -33.58 -1.85
CA PHE A 199 2.61 -33.97 -2.00
C PHE A 199 2.42 -35.03 -3.09
N LEU A 200 3.10 -34.93 -4.23
CA LEU A 200 3.05 -35.92 -5.31
C LEU A 200 3.68 -37.26 -4.91
N LEU A 201 4.77 -37.25 -4.15
CA LEU A 201 5.39 -38.45 -3.61
C LEU A 201 4.49 -39.11 -2.55
N PHE A 202 3.84 -38.33 -1.69
CA PHE A 202 2.88 -38.84 -0.71
C PHE A 202 1.63 -39.43 -1.35
N THR A 203 1.04 -38.78 -2.36
CA THR A 203 -0.12 -39.34 -3.07
C THR A 203 0.25 -40.57 -3.89
N TYR A 204 1.43 -40.60 -4.51
CA TYR A 204 1.94 -41.77 -5.22
C TYR A 204 2.21 -42.96 -4.28
N ALA A 205 2.82 -42.72 -3.11
CA ALA A 205 3.03 -43.75 -2.10
C ALA A 205 1.71 -44.28 -1.52
N ALA A 206 0.72 -43.41 -1.29
CA ALA A 206 -0.62 -43.80 -0.83
C ALA A 206 -1.40 -44.62 -1.88
N LEU A 207 -1.16 -44.39 -3.17
CA LEU A 207 -1.78 -45.15 -4.27
C LEU A 207 -1.12 -46.52 -4.50
N LYS A 208 0.15 -46.69 -4.15
CA LYS A 208 0.89 -47.96 -4.34
C LYS A 208 0.82 -48.90 -3.13
N GLY A 209 0.28 -48.42 -2.00
CA GLY A 209 0.09 -49.17 -0.76
C GLY A 209 -1.31 -49.77 -0.56
N ARG A 210 -2.11 -49.91 -1.62
CA ARG A 210 -3.40 -50.63 -1.63
C ARG A 210 -3.37 -51.75 -2.64
#